data_AF-C6PWP8-F1
#
_entry.id   AF-C6PWP8-F1
#
_cell.length_a   1.000
_cell.length_b   1.000
_cell.length_c   1.000
_cell.angle_alpha   90.00
_cell.angle_beta   90.00
_cell.angle_gamma   90.00
#
_symmetry.space_group_name_H-M   'P 1'
#
loop_
_entity.id
_entity.type
_entity.pdbx_description
1 polymer ?
#
loop_
_entity_poly.entity_id
_entity_poly.type
_entity_poly.pdbx_seq_one_letter_code
_entity_poly.pdbx_strand_id
1 'polypeptide(L)'
;MFDEGTNEVVAAFSVTTPKEIAVTLRNMSSNLENNLTGISSTIQELAASASQIHANQQNLNTTINEITALSEKINEVSHFIKEIADETKMLGLNASIEAARAGEFGRGFGVVANEIRRLSDQSKTTIPKIAKLTEDIIAKVDESNKKSENSLSASQEQAAATEEITAGIEEITSTCEELNKIAHSL
;
A
#
# COMPACT_ATOMS: atom_id res chain seq x y z
N MET A 1 63.12 -40.12 -10.78
CA MET A 1 64.00 -40.83 -11.73
C MET A 1 64.93 -41.70 -10.91
N PHE A 2 65.04 -42.97 -11.30
CA PHE A 2 65.89 -43.95 -10.66
C PHE A 2 67.13 -44.16 -11.53
N ASP A 3 68.27 -44.45 -10.91
CA ASP A 3 69.49 -44.83 -11.61
C ASP A 3 69.36 -46.30 -12.08
N GLU A 4 69.58 -46.55 -13.38
CA GLU A 4 69.44 -47.88 -13.99
C GLU A 4 70.47 -48.91 -13.49
N GLY A 5 71.54 -48.49 -12.81
CA GLY A 5 72.59 -49.38 -12.31
C GLY A 5 72.44 -49.80 -10.85
N THR A 6 71.86 -48.95 -9.99
CA THR A 6 71.79 -49.18 -8.53
C THR A 6 70.36 -49.31 -8.00
N ASN A 7 69.36 -49.02 -8.83
CA ASN A 7 67.94 -48.99 -8.47
C ASN A 7 67.61 -47.97 -7.35
N GLU A 8 68.48 -46.98 -7.13
CA GLU A 8 68.29 -45.90 -6.15
C GLU A 8 67.60 -44.68 -6.79
N VAL A 9 66.78 -43.97 -6.02
CA VAL A 9 66.14 -42.73 -6.45
C VAL A 9 67.18 -41.63 -6.54
N VAL A 10 67.50 -41.17 -7.76
CA VAL A 10 68.50 -40.10 -7.98
C VAL A 10 67.89 -38.73 -8.29
N ALA A 11 66.59 -38.67 -8.59
CA ALA A 11 65.88 -37.39 -8.69
C ALA A 11 64.40 -37.52 -8.34
N ALA A 12 63.86 -36.55 -7.62
CA ALA A 12 62.42 -36.40 -7.39
C ALA A 12 61.96 -35.09 -8.02
N PHE A 13 60.90 -35.16 -8.85
CA PHE A 13 60.22 -33.98 -9.36
C PHE A 13 58.96 -33.79 -8.50
N SER A 14 58.96 -32.79 -7.62
CA SER A 14 57.80 -32.42 -6.81
C SER A 14 57.20 -31.13 -7.32
N VAL A 15 55.91 -31.15 -7.65
CA VAL A 15 55.12 -29.93 -7.85
C VAL A 15 54.52 -29.57 -6.50
N THR A 16 54.85 -28.38 -5.99
CA THR A 16 54.31 -27.88 -4.72
C THR A 16 53.32 -26.77 -5.01
N THR A 17 52.05 -26.97 -4.69
CA THR A 17 51.02 -25.95 -4.74
C THR A 17 50.98 -25.15 -3.43
N PRO A 18 50.81 -23.82 -3.45
CA PRO A 18 50.75 -23.04 -2.22
C PRO A 18 49.44 -23.31 -1.47
N LYS A 19 49.51 -24.08 -0.38
CA LYS A 19 48.39 -24.36 0.54
C LYS A 19 47.70 -23.08 1.04
N GLU A 20 48.44 -21.97 1.13
CA GLU A 20 47.94 -20.66 1.55
C GLU A 20 46.89 -20.08 0.58
N ILE A 21 47.05 -20.31 -0.73
CA ILE A 21 46.08 -19.89 -1.75
C ILE A 21 44.78 -20.70 -1.61
N ALA A 22 44.89 -22.03 -1.45
CA ALA A 22 43.74 -22.90 -1.25
C ALA A 22 42.92 -22.54 0.01
N VAL A 23 43.60 -22.21 1.11
CA VAL A 23 42.94 -21.77 2.36
C VAL A 23 42.26 -20.41 2.17
N THR A 24 42.93 -19.46 1.51
CA THR A 24 42.36 -18.13 1.25
C THR A 24 41.12 -18.21 0.37
N LEU A 25 41.16 -19.02 -0.69
CA LEU A 25 40.04 -19.22 -1.60
C LEU A 25 38.83 -19.85 -0.90
N ARG A 26 39.05 -20.86 -0.04
CA ARG A 26 37.99 -21.46 0.80
C ARG A 26 37.35 -20.43 1.73
N ASN A 27 38.16 -19.61 2.40
CA ASN A 27 37.66 -18.58 3.31
C ASN A 27 36.85 -17.52 2.54
N MET A 28 37.29 -17.11 1.35
CA MET A 28 36.55 -16.19 0.49
C MET A 28 35.21 -16.79 0.03
N SER A 29 35.20 -18.05 -0.43
CA SER A 29 33.97 -18.76 -0.82
C SER A 29 32.98 -18.85 0.34
N SER A 30 33.44 -19.25 1.53
CA SER A 30 32.59 -19.37 2.70
C SER A 30 32.02 -18.01 3.15
N ASN A 31 32.81 -16.94 3.10
CA ASN A 31 32.30 -15.59 3.38
C ASN A 31 31.26 -15.14 2.35
N LEU A 32 31.47 -15.46 1.08
CA LEU A 32 30.55 -15.10 0.01
C LEU A 32 29.22 -15.85 0.13
N GLU A 33 29.25 -17.15 0.43
CA GLU A 33 28.05 -17.96 0.73
C GLU A 33 27.25 -17.40 1.93
N ASN A 34 27.93 -16.99 3.00
CA ASN A 34 27.27 -16.36 4.15
C ASN A 34 26.60 -15.03 3.77
N ASN A 35 27.28 -14.19 2.98
CA ASN A 35 26.71 -12.93 2.50
C ASN A 35 25.51 -13.17 1.58
N LEU A 36 25.61 -14.13 0.65
CA LEU A 36 24.52 -14.50 -0.25
C LEU A 36 23.28 -14.99 0.50
N THR A 37 23.47 -15.74 1.58
CA THR A 37 22.36 -16.16 2.45
C THR A 37 21.63 -14.94 3.05
N GLY A 38 22.38 -13.94 3.53
CA GLY A 38 21.80 -12.69 4.05
C GLY A 38 21.08 -11.86 2.98
N ILE A 39 21.65 -11.77 1.78
CA ILE A 39 21.01 -11.09 0.63
C ILE A 39 19.73 -11.84 0.24
N SER A 40 19.76 -13.17 0.15
CA SER A 40 18.60 -13.99 -0.20
C SER A 40 17.43 -13.78 0.78
N SER A 41 17.71 -13.72 2.09
CA SER A 41 16.70 -13.38 3.10
C SER A 41 16.10 -12.00 2.87
N THR A 42 16.94 -10.99 2.57
CA THR A 42 16.48 -9.62 2.30
C THR A 42 15.60 -9.54 1.05
N ILE A 43 15.95 -10.31 0.02
CA ILE A 43 15.19 -10.42 -1.24
C ILE A 43 13.83 -11.09 -1.01
N GLN A 44 13.76 -12.13 -0.17
CA GLN A 44 12.49 -12.74 0.22
C GLN A 44 11.58 -11.76 0.97
N GLU A 45 12.13 -10.97 1.88
CA GLU A 45 11.38 -9.90 2.57
C GLU A 45 10.87 -8.84 1.59
N LEU A 46 11.69 -8.46 0.60
CA LEU A 46 11.35 -7.48 -0.42
C LEU A 46 10.22 -7.96 -1.33
N ALA A 47 10.26 -9.24 -1.74
CA ALA A 47 9.20 -9.89 -2.51
C ALA A 47 7.89 -9.98 -1.71
N ALA A 48 7.97 -10.36 -0.43
CA ALA A 48 6.81 -10.40 0.45
C ALA A 48 6.17 -9.02 0.63
N SER A 49 6.99 -7.98 0.82
CA SER A 49 6.54 -6.58 0.92
C SER A 49 5.81 -6.14 -0.35
N ALA A 50 6.35 -6.46 -1.53
CA ALA A 50 5.70 -6.15 -2.80
C ALA A 50 4.33 -6.84 -2.94
N SER A 51 4.24 -8.12 -2.57
CA SER A 51 2.96 -8.85 -2.55
C SER A 51 1.96 -8.24 -1.57
N GLN A 52 2.42 -7.77 -0.42
CA GLN A 52 1.57 -7.13 0.59
C GLN A 52 1.03 -5.77 0.11
N ILE A 53 1.85 -4.99 -0.60
CA ILE A 53 1.40 -3.74 -1.25
C ILE A 53 0.29 -4.04 -2.26
N HIS A 54 0.43 -5.09 -3.07
CA HIS A 54 -0.60 -5.49 -4.02
C HIS A 54 -1.93 -5.85 -3.34
N ALA A 55 -1.88 -6.65 -2.27
CA ALA A 55 -3.07 -7.01 -1.50
C ALA A 55 -3.73 -5.77 -0.84
N ASN A 56 -2.93 -4.86 -0.28
CA ASN A 56 -3.42 -3.62 0.29
C ASN A 56 -4.12 -2.75 -0.77
N GLN A 57 -3.62 -2.74 -2.00
CA GLN A 57 -4.24 -1.99 -3.10
C GLN A 57 -5.62 -2.54 -3.49
N GLN A 58 -5.82 -3.85 -3.44
CA GLN A 58 -7.13 -4.47 -3.68
C GLN A 58 -8.13 -4.10 -2.58
N ASN A 59 -7.69 -4.12 -1.32
CA ASN A 59 -8.50 -3.70 -0.18
C ASN A 59 -8.85 -2.21 -0.24
N LEU A 60 -7.90 -1.37 -0.66
CA LEU A 60 -8.13 0.06 -0.86
C LEU A 60 -9.22 0.27 -1.91
N ASN A 61 -9.12 -0.36 -3.08
CA ASN A 61 -10.14 -0.25 -4.13
C ASN A 61 -11.55 -0.63 -3.64
N THR A 62 -11.65 -1.69 -2.83
CA THR A 62 -12.93 -2.09 -2.22
C THR A 62 -13.46 -1.00 -1.28
N THR A 63 -12.59 -0.47 -0.41
CA THR A 63 -12.94 0.62 0.51
C THR A 63 -13.37 1.89 -0.24
N ILE A 64 -12.72 2.21 -1.36
CA ILE A 64 -13.08 3.35 -2.21
C ILE A 64 -14.51 3.20 -2.73
N ASN A 65 -14.85 2.02 -3.26
CA ASN A 65 -16.19 1.75 -3.77
C ASN A 65 -17.25 1.87 -2.67
N GLU A 66 -16.96 1.39 -1.46
CA GLU A 66 -17.83 1.53 -0.31
C GLU A 66 -18.03 3.00 0.10
N ILE A 67 -16.97 3.80 0.13
CA ILE A 67 -17.05 5.23 0.45
C ILE A 67 -17.86 5.99 -0.60
N THR A 68 -17.68 5.67 -1.89
CA THR A 68 -18.47 6.27 -2.98
C THR A 68 -19.96 5.96 -2.79
N ALA A 69 -20.31 4.68 -2.56
CA ALA A 69 -21.69 4.28 -2.32
C ALA A 69 -22.30 4.93 -1.06
N LEU A 70 -21.51 5.08 0.02
CA LEU A 70 -21.95 5.79 1.22
C LEU A 70 -22.16 7.29 0.96
N SER A 71 -21.30 7.92 0.16
CA SER A 71 -21.41 9.33 -0.19
C SER A 71 -22.67 9.61 -1.03
N GLU A 72 -23.00 8.71 -1.96
CA GLU A 72 -24.26 8.75 -2.72
C GLU A 72 -25.48 8.65 -1.80
N LYS A 73 -25.48 7.71 -0.84
CA LYS A 73 -26.55 7.58 0.16
C LYS A 73 -26.69 8.83 1.03
N ILE A 74 -25.59 9.46 1.43
CA ILE A 74 -25.63 10.72 2.19
C ILE A 74 -26.28 11.83 1.37
N ASN A 75 -25.98 11.90 0.06
CA ASN A 75 -26.59 12.86 -0.84
C ASN A 75 -28.10 12.62 -1.02
N GLU A 76 -28.52 11.35 -1.15
CA GLU A 76 -29.94 10.97 -1.21
C GLU A 76 -30.68 11.39 0.07
N VAL A 77 -30.15 11.06 1.24
CA VAL A 77 -30.72 11.46 2.53
C VAL A 77 -30.75 12.98 2.68
N SER A 78 -29.70 13.68 2.23
CA SER A 78 -29.66 15.15 2.27
C SER A 78 -30.71 15.78 1.36
N HIS A 79 -31.00 15.17 0.20
CA HIS A 79 -32.08 15.58 -0.68
C HIS A 79 -33.44 15.39 -0.01
N PHE A 80 -33.67 14.23 0.62
CA PHE A 80 -34.91 13.97 1.34
C PHE A 80 -35.13 14.95 2.52
N ILE A 81 -34.08 15.28 3.28
CA ILE A 81 -34.17 16.30 4.34
C ILE A 81 -34.52 17.68 3.75
N LYS A 82 -34.04 17.98 2.54
CA LYS A 82 -34.38 19.23 1.85
C LYS A 82 -35.88 19.31 1.57
N GLU A 83 -36.46 18.23 1.03
CA GLU A 83 -37.89 18.10 0.75
C GLU A 83 -38.71 18.27 2.04
N ILE A 84 -38.32 17.61 3.13
CA ILE A 84 -38.97 17.77 4.43
C ILE A 84 -38.90 19.22 4.91
N ALA A 85 -37.75 19.88 4.76
CA ALA A 85 -37.59 21.28 5.16
C ALA A 85 -38.42 22.23 4.27
N ASP A 86 -38.58 21.92 2.98
CA ASP A 86 -39.49 22.61 2.06
C ASP A 86 -40.95 22.49 2.52
N GLU A 87 -41.41 21.27 2.81
CA GLU A 87 -42.78 21.00 3.26
C GLU A 87 -43.07 21.60 4.64
N THR A 88 -42.14 21.46 5.58
CA THR A 88 -42.24 22.02 6.94
C THR A 88 -42.30 23.55 6.90
N LYS A 89 -41.57 24.19 5.98
CA LYS A 89 -41.65 25.64 5.78
C LYS A 89 -43.03 26.07 5.31
N MET A 90 -43.66 25.30 4.40
CA MET A 90 -45.01 25.57 3.92
C MET A 90 -46.07 25.35 5.01
N LEU A 91 -45.94 24.30 5.83
CA LEU A 91 -46.77 24.06 7.00
C LEU A 91 -46.67 25.22 8.00
N GLY A 92 -45.45 25.66 8.31
CA GLY A 92 -45.22 26.82 9.18
C GLY A 92 -45.81 28.11 8.62
N LEU A 93 -45.75 28.32 7.30
CA LEU A 93 -46.40 29.47 6.65
C LEU A 93 -47.92 29.44 6.82
N ASN A 94 -48.55 28.30 6.55
CA ASN A 94 -49.99 28.13 6.71
C ASN A 94 -50.42 28.36 8.16
N ALA A 95 -49.66 27.85 9.13
CA ALA A 95 -49.89 28.07 10.55
C ALA A 95 -49.74 29.56 10.94
N SER A 96 -48.74 30.27 10.39
CA SER A 96 -48.59 31.72 10.61
C SER A 96 -49.78 32.52 10.07
N ILE A 97 -50.31 32.14 8.89
CA ILE A 97 -51.48 32.78 8.28
C ILE A 97 -52.72 32.57 9.16
N GLU A 98 -52.97 31.34 9.61
CA GLU A 98 -54.14 31.05 10.45
C GLU A 98 -54.03 31.68 11.84
N ALA A 99 -52.81 31.74 12.41
CA ALA A 99 -52.54 32.47 13.65
C ALA A 99 -52.84 33.97 13.51
N ALA A 100 -52.47 34.59 12.38
CA ALA A 100 -52.81 35.99 12.10
C ALA A 100 -54.34 36.18 11.95
N ARG A 101 -55.02 35.22 11.34
CA ARG A 101 -56.48 35.22 11.16
C ARG A 101 -57.25 35.13 12.47
N ALA A 102 -56.74 34.37 13.44
CA ALA A 102 -57.30 34.26 14.79
C ALA A 102 -57.03 35.49 15.68
N GLY A 103 -56.26 36.46 15.22
CA GLY A 103 -55.98 37.71 15.95
C GLY A 103 -55.27 37.48 17.29
N GLU A 104 -55.78 38.08 18.36
CA GLU A 104 -55.21 37.97 19.72
C GLU A 104 -55.14 36.51 20.22
N PHE A 105 -56.12 35.67 19.85
CA PHE A 105 -56.16 34.26 20.25
C PHE A 105 -55.09 33.39 19.54
N GLY A 106 -54.57 33.86 18.41
CA GLY A 106 -53.55 33.17 17.62
C GLY A 106 -52.10 33.56 17.95
N ARG A 107 -51.87 34.55 18.83
CA ARG A 107 -50.52 35.11 19.10
C ARG A 107 -49.49 34.05 19.49
N GLY A 108 -49.84 33.12 20.38
CA GLY A 108 -48.95 32.04 20.81
C GLY A 108 -48.61 31.07 19.68
N PHE A 109 -49.61 30.69 18.86
CA PHE A 109 -49.39 29.85 17.68
C PHE A 109 -48.52 30.54 16.61
N GLY A 110 -48.65 31.86 16.45
CA GLY A 110 -47.82 32.63 15.52
C GLY A 110 -46.33 32.59 15.87
N VAL A 111 -45.97 32.60 17.16
CA VAL A 111 -44.58 32.47 17.62
C VAL A 111 -44.02 31.09 17.24
N VAL A 112 -44.79 30.03 17.51
CA VAL A 112 -44.39 28.65 17.17
C VAL A 112 -44.22 28.48 15.66
N ALA A 113 -45.16 29.00 14.86
CA ALA A 113 -45.11 28.93 13.40
C ALA A 113 -43.87 29.65 12.81
N ASN A 114 -43.48 30.79 13.38
CA ASN A 114 -42.27 31.50 13.00
C ASN A 114 -41.00 30.70 13.35
N GLU A 115 -40.97 30.04 14.50
CA GLU A 115 -39.83 29.20 14.91
C GLU A 115 -39.68 27.97 14.00
N ILE A 116 -40.80 27.33 13.62
CA ILE A 116 -40.81 26.22 12.65
C ILE A 116 -40.22 26.67 11.30
N ARG A 117 -40.61 27.85 10.79
CA ARG A 117 -40.04 28.41 9.56
C ARG A 117 -38.53 28.66 9.69
N ARG A 118 -38.10 29.23 10.82
CA ARG A 118 -36.68 29.51 11.09
C ARG A 118 -35.84 28.23 11.08
N LEU A 119 -36.32 27.17 11.75
CA LEU A 119 -35.65 25.85 11.78
C LEU A 119 -35.61 25.18 10.39
N SER A 120 -36.69 25.31 9.61
CA SER A 120 -36.76 24.79 8.24
C SER A 120 -35.77 25.50 7.32
N ASP A 121 -35.66 26.82 7.41
CA ASP A 121 -34.69 27.61 6.65
C ASP A 121 -33.24 27.27 7.07
N GLN A 122 -33.00 27.12 8.37
CA GLN A 122 -31.69 26.69 8.86
C GLN A 122 -31.30 25.30 8.33
N SER A 123 -32.24 24.36 8.27
CA SER A 123 -32.03 23.03 7.70
C SER A 123 -31.63 23.11 6.21
N LYS A 124 -32.36 23.91 5.42
CA LYS A 124 -32.03 24.16 4.01
C LYS A 124 -30.66 24.75 3.78
N THR A 125 -30.20 25.64 4.66
CA THR A 125 -28.84 26.22 4.54
C THR A 125 -27.73 25.25 4.93
N THR A 126 -28.05 24.17 5.66
CA THR A 126 -27.06 23.17 6.09
C THR A 126 -26.84 22.09 5.02
N ILE A 127 -27.88 21.71 4.28
CA ILE A 127 -27.82 20.67 3.25
C ILE A 127 -26.71 20.91 2.19
N PRO A 128 -26.54 22.12 1.60
CA PRO A 128 -25.44 22.38 0.68
C PRO A 128 -24.06 22.18 1.30
N LYS A 129 -23.91 22.39 2.62
CA LYS A 129 -22.64 22.14 3.32
C LYS A 129 -22.35 20.65 3.44
N ILE A 130 -23.38 19.83 3.65
CA ILE A 130 -23.25 18.36 3.66
C ILE A 130 -22.82 17.87 2.27
N ALA A 131 -23.49 18.34 1.20
CA ALA A 131 -23.12 18.00 -0.17
C ALA A 131 -21.64 18.36 -0.44
N LYS A 132 -21.21 19.56 -0.02
CA LYS A 132 -19.82 19.98 -0.19
C LYS A 132 -18.83 19.09 0.56
N LEU A 133 -19.15 18.69 1.79
CA LEU A 133 -18.31 17.74 2.54
C LEU A 133 -18.21 16.38 1.86
N THR A 134 -19.30 15.87 1.26
CA THR A 134 -19.26 14.61 0.52
C THR A 134 -18.41 14.70 -0.75
N GLU A 135 -18.48 15.82 -1.48
CA GLU A 135 -17.60 16.07 -2.64
C GLU A 135 -16.13 16.09 -2.24
N ASP A 136 -15.81 16.77 -1.13
CA ASP A 136 -14.44 16.87 -0.63
C ASP A 136 -13.90 15.51 -0.16
N ILE A 137 -14.75 14.66 0.43
CA ILE A 137 -14.41 13.26 0.77
C ILE A 137 -14.06 12.48 -0.50
N ILE A 138 -14.92 12.52 -1.52
CA ILE A 138 -14.69 11.80 -2.79
C ILE A 138 -13.39 12.28 -3.45
N ALA A 139 -13.14 13.59 -3.48
CA ALA A 139 -11.90 14.15 -4.03
C ALA A 139 -10.66 13.67 -3.27
N LYS A 140 -10.71 13.58 -1.94
CA LYS A 140 -9.60 13.08 -1.12
C LYS A 140 -9.37 11.58 -1.31
N VAL A 141 -10.43 10.83 -1.54
CA VAL A 141 -10.36 9.41 -1.87
C VAL A 141 -9.70 9.21 -3.24
N ASP A 142 -10.10 9.97 -4.26
CA ASP A 142 -9.49 9.91 -5.60
C ASP A 142 -7.99 10.28 -5.57
N GLU A 143 -7.62 11.30 -4.79
CA GLU A 143 -6.21 11.65 -4.56
C GLU A 143 -5.43 10.49 -3.91
N SER A 144 -6.05 9.79 -2.95
CA SER A 144 -5.45 8.63 -2.29
C SER A 144 -5.29 7.46 -3.26
N ASN A 145 -6.27 7.23 -4.14
CA ASN A 145 -6.19 6.18 -5.15
C ASN A 145 -5.01 6.40 -6.10
N LYS A 146 -4.84 7.62 -6.62
CA LYS A 146 -3.72 7.98 -7.50
C LYS A 146 -2.36 7.77 -6.85
N LYS A 147 -2.21 8.13 -5.57
CA LYS A 147 -0.97 7.86 -4.81
C LYS A 147 -0.72 6.36 -4.67
N SER A 148 -1.78 5.59 -4.48
CA SER A 148 -1.68 4.15 -4.33
C SER A 148 -1.37 3.43 -5.65
N GLU A 149 -1.85 3.93 -6.78
CA GLU A 149 -1.43 3.47 -8.12
C GLU A 149 0.08 3.65 -8.34
N ASN A 150 0.64 4.81 -7.94
CA ASN A 150 2.09 5.01 -7.98
C ASN A 150 2.85 4.01 -7.09
N SER A 151 2.31 3.71 -5.91
CA SER A 151 2.88 2.71 -5.00
C SER A 151 2.83 1.30 -5.60
N LEU A 152 1.77 0.97 -6.34
CA LEU A 152 1.65 -0.30 -7.04
C LEU A 152 2.69 -0.43 -8.16
N SER A 153 2.87 0.62 -8.98
CA SER A 153 3.88 0.62 -10.03
C SER A 153 5.30 0.45 -9.45
N ALA A 154 5.64 1.21 -8.41
CA ALA A 154 6.93 1.06 -7.72
C ALA A 154 7.12 -0.35 -7.14
N SER A 155 6.04 -0.94 -6.61
CA SER A 155 6.07 -2.32 -6.10
C SER A 155 6.27 -3.36 -7.19
N GLN A 156 5.77 -3.13 -8.41
CA GLN A 156 5.98 -4.01 -9.56
C GLN A 156 7.43 -3.92 -10.06
N GLU A 157 7.97 -2.71 -10.15
CA GLU A 157 9.40 -2.50 -10.47
C GLU A 157 10.30 -3.16 -9.43
N GLN A 158 9.97 -3.02 -8.15
CA GLN A 158 10.66 -3.69 -7.06
C GLN A 158 10.62 -5.22 -7.22
N ALA A 159 9.46 -5.80 -7.52
CA ALA A 159 9.34 -7.25 -7.73
C ALA A 159 10.24 -7.74 -8.88
N ALA A 160 10.24 -7.03 -10.01
CA ALA A 160 11.11 -7.36 -11.15
C ALA A 160 12.61 -7.28 -10.79
N ALA A 161 13.03 -6.23 -10.08
CA ALA A 161 14.41 -6.11 -9.60
C ALA A 161 14.79 -7.24 -8.62
N THR A 162 13.82 -7.69 -7.81
CA THR A 162 14.01 -8.79 -6.85
C THR A 162 14.24 -10.12 -7.57
N GLU A 163 13.53 -10.36 -8.69
CA GLU A 163 13.75 -11.52 -9.56
C GLU A 163 15.14 -11.49 -10.22
N GLU A 164 15.57 -10.33 -10.73
CA GLU A 164 16.89 -10.17 -11.33
C GLU A 164 18.02 -10.43 -10.31
N ILE A 165 17.89 -9.90 -9.09
CA ILE A 165 18.87 -10.16 -8.02
C ILE A 165 18.87 -11.63 -7.64
N THR A 166 17.71 -12.30 -7.62
CA THR A 166 17.64 -13.74 -7.33
C THR A 166 18.43 -14.55 -8.35
N ALA A 167 18.28 -14.26 -9.64
CA ALA A 167 19.07 -14.90 -10.70
C ALA A 167 20.58 -14.63 -10.52
N GLY A 168 20.97 -13.40 -10.16
CA GLY A 168 22.36 -13.06 -9.86
C GLY A 168 22.93 -13.82 -8.65
N ILE A 169 22.12 -14.04 -7.60
CA ILE A 169 22.52 -14.86 -6.44
C ILE A 169 22.79 -16.30 -6.86
N GLU A 170 21.97 -16.89 -7.73
CA GLU A 170 22.17 -18.24 -8.24
C GLU A 170 23.50 -18.37 -9.01
N GLU A 171 23.81 -17.38 -9.86
CA GLU A 171 25.07 -17.34 -10.61
C GLU A 171 26.30 -17.21 -9.68
N ILE A 172 26.23 -16.32 -8.69
CA ILE A 172 27.32 -16.17 -7.71
C ILE A 172 27.47 -17.44 -6.87
N THR A 173 26.36 -18.08 -6.50
CA THR A 173 26.39 -19.35 -5.76
C THR A 173 27.09 -20.44 -6.57
N SER A 174 26.78 -20.57 -7.86
CA SER A 174 27.49 -21.49 -8.77
C SER A 174 28.99 -21.15 -8.85
N THR A 175 29.34 -19.87 -8.87
CA THR A 175 30.75 -19.42 -8.87
C THR A 175 31.46 -19.78 -7.57
N CYS A 176 30.81 -19.66 -6.41
CA CYS A 176 31.35 -20.10 -5.12
C CYS A 176 31.65 -21.61 -5.13
N GLU A 177 30.73 -22.43 -5.64
CA GLU A 177 30.95 -23.87 -5.74
C GLU A 177 32.16 -24.21 -6.61
N GLU A 178 32.35 -23.49 -7.71
CA GLU A 178 33.52 -23.66 -8.58
C GLU A 178 34.82 -23.25 -7.91
N LEU A 179 34.85 -22.10 -7.22
CA LEU A 179 35.99 -21.67 -6.41
C LEU A 179 36.33 -22.72 -5.35
N ASN A 180 35.32 -23.26 -4.66
CA ASN A 180 35.54 -24.29 -3.65
C ASN A 180 36.12 -25.58 -4.27
N LYS A 181 35.67 -25.99 -5.46
CA LYS A 181 36.26 -27.11 -6.22
C LYS A 181 37.73 -26.84 -6.59
N ILE A 182 38.05 -25.65 -7.09
CA ILE A 182 39.43 -25.25 -7.42
C ILE A 182 40.32 -25.32 -6.16
N ALA A 183 39.82 -24.82 -5.03
CA ALA A 183 40.53 -24.83 -3.76
C ALA A 183 40.77 -26.24 -3.19
N HIS A 184 39.97 -27.23 -3.58
CA HIS A 184 40.20 -28.64 -3.25
C HIS A 184 41.23 -29.30 -4.18
N SER A 185 41.40 -28.79 -5.40
CA SER A 185 42.34 -29.29 -6.40
C SER A 185 43.76 -28.71 -6.30
N LEU A 186 43.90 -27.58 -5.59
CA LEU A 186 45.17 -26.95 -5.21
C LEU A 186 45.76 -27.61 -3.97
#